data_AF-A0A9X1HVW5-F1
#
_entry.id   AF-A0A9X1HVW5-F1
#
_cell.length_a   1.000
_cell.length_b   1.000
_cell.length_c   1.000
_cell.angle_alpha   90.00
_cell.angle_beta   90.00
_cell.angle_gamma   90.00
#
_symmetry.space_group_name_H-M   'P 1'
#
loop_
_entity.id
_entity.type
_entity.pdbx_description
1 polymer ?
#
loop_
_entity_poly.entity_id
_entity_poly.type
_entity_poly.pdbx_seq_one_letter_code
_entity_poly.pdbx_strand_id
1 'polypeptide(L)'
;MKLECGLYKISDRRKPFPLMHLLKVFIKDGKKYYQIDNELPQQVDSYGVMYLDGFQMIGRLHRPLNITKVRITITWYDSSGDRYETTMSNVQVLRRLFHEYPEIAGVAGAFLKPSEKR
;
A
#
# COMPACT_ATOMS: atom_id res chain seq x y z
N MET A 1 -10.24 -17.53 -9.83
CA MET A 1 -9.36 -18.61 -9.29
C MET A 1 -9.73 -18.92 -7.84
N LYS A 2 -9.62 -20.17 -7.38
CA LYS A 2 -9.76 -20.55 -5.96
C LYS A 2 -8.37 -20.60 -5.32
N LEU A 3 -8.03 -19.67 -4.42
CA LEU A 3 -6.77 -19.72 -3.64
C LEU A 3 -7.04 -20.06 -2.19
N GLU A 4 -6.08 -20.67 -1.51
CA GLU A 4 -6.10 -20.80 -0.06
C GLU A 4 -5.89 -19.46 0.66
N CYS A 5 -6.08 -19.43 1.98
CA CYS A 5 -5.69 -18.28 2.78
C CYS A 5 -4.15 -18.16 2.78
N GLY A 6 -3.66 -16.93 2.65
CA GLY A 6 -2.23 -16.68 2.57
C GLY A 6 -1.88 -15.36 1.91
N LEU A 7 -0.59 -15.16 1.71
CA LEU A 7 -0.04 -14.02 0.99
C LEU A 7 0.47 -14.50 -0.37
N TYR A 8 0.24 -13.72 -1.41
CA TYR A 8 0.58 -14.03 -2.78
C TYR A 8 1.20 -12.82 -3.46
N LYS A 9 2.01 -13.09 -4.48
CA LYS A 9 2.56 -12.10 -5.40
C LYS A 9 1.76 -12.15 -6.68
N ILE A 10 1.25 -11.01 -7.12
CA ILE A 10 0.58 -10.86 -8.41
C ILE A 10 1.25 -9.75 -9.22
N SER A 11 1.07 -9.79 -10.54
CA SER A 11 1.63 -8.84 -11.49
C SER A 11 0.52 -8.19 -12.31
N ASP A 12 0.50 -6.87 -12.43
CA ASP A 12 -0.48 -6.16 -13.28
C ASP A 12 -0.02 -6.21 -14.74
N ARG A 13 -0.75 -6.95 -15.58
CA ARG A 13 -0.47 -7.10 -17.02
C ARG A 13 -1.06 -5.99 -17.87
N ARG A 14 -1.86 -5.09 -17.30
CA ARG A 14 -2.43 -3.95 -18.04
C ARG A 14 -1.39 -2.87 -18.32
N LYS A 15 -0.24 -2.92 -17.64
CA LYS A 15 0.86 -1.94 -17.79
C LYS A 15 2.00 -2.53 -18.64
N PRO A 16 2.65 -1.72 -19.49
CA PRO A 16 3.80 -2.17 -20.30
C PRO A 16 5.01 -2.58 -19.44
N PHE A 17 5.14 -1.98 -18.26
CA PHE A 17 6.09 -2.40 -17.22
C PHE A 17 5.31 -2.94 -16.03
N PRO A 18 5.14 -4.27 -15.91
CA PRO A 18 4.29 -4.86 -14.90
C PRO A 18 4.79 -4.54 -13.49
N LEU A 19 3.93 -3.89 -12.70
CA LEU A 19 4.16 -3.67 -11.28
C LEU A 19 3.75 -4.93 -10.51
N MET A 20 4.50 -5.21 -9.44
CA MET A 20 4.23 -6.33 -8.54
C MET A 20 3.40 -5.83 -7.36
N HIS A 21 2.36 -6.60 -7.03
CA HIS A 21 1.44 -6.30 -5.96
C HIS A 21 1.35 -7.47 -4.97
N LEU A 22 1.00 -7.16 -3.73
CA LEU A 22 0.73 -8.14 -2.69
C LEU A 22 -0.76 -8.47 -2.68
N LEU A 23 -1.11 -9.74 -2.83
CA LEU A 23 -2.47 -10.23 -2.65
C LEU A 23 -2.56 -10.98 -1.33
N LYS A 24 -3.37 -10.50 -0.40
CA LYS A 24 -3.68 -11.18 0.86
C LYS A 24 -5.05 -11.83 0.75
N VAL A 25 -5.13 -13.13 0.99
CA VAL A 25 -6.40 -13.89 1.08
C VAL A 25 -6.59 -14.34 2.52
N PHE A 26 -7.76 -14.06 3.10
CA PHE A 26 -8.03 -14.33 4.51
C PHE A 26 -9.52 -14.58 4.78
N ILE A 27 -9.84 -15.09 5.98
CA ILE A 27 -11.21 -15.26 6.46
C ILE A 27 -11.48 -14.22 7.54
N LYS A 28 -12.63 -13.57 7.47
CA LYS A 28 -13.15 -12.67 8.49
C LYS A 28 -14.65 -12.93 8.62
N ASP A 29 -15.15 -13.08 9.85
CA ASP A 29 -16.57 -13.34 10.12
C ASP A 29 -17.16 -14.52 9.32
N GLY A 30 -16.38 -15.60 9.20
CA GLY A 30 -16.75 -16.81 8.43
C GLY A 30 -16.74 -16.64 6.92
N LYS A 31 -16.50 -15.44 6.39
CA LYS A 31 -16.46 -15.12 4.96
C LYS A 31 -15.03 -14.94 4.48
N LYS A 32 -14.79 -15.32 3.22
CA LYS A 32 -13.47 -15.19 2.60
C LYS A 32 -13.34 -13.87 1.88
N TYR A 33 -12.19 -13.22 2.09
CA TYR A 33 -11.84 -11.94 1.51
C TYR A 33 -10.49 -12.01 0.83
N TYR A 34 -10.28 -11.11 -0.12
CA TYR A 34 -8.97 -10.79 -0.64
C TYR A 34 -8.71 -9.28 -0.60
N GLN A 35 -7.45 -8.91 -0.57
CA GLN A 35 -6.99 -7.52 -0.54
C GLN A 35 -5.74 -7.40 -1.40
N ILE A 36 -5.72 -6.44 -2.31
CA ILE A 36 -4.54 -6.08 -3.10
C ILE A 36 -3.86 -4.89 -2.41
N ASP A 37 -2.57 -5.03 -2.13
CA ASP A 37 -1.77 -4.08 -1.37
C ASP A 37 -2.47 -3.62 -0.07
N ASN A 38 -2.80 -2.33 0.02
CA ASN A 38 -3.47 -1.70 1.15
C ASN A 38 -4.90 -1.21 0.79
N GLU A 39 -5.48 -1.70 -0.30
CA GLU A 39 -6.84 -1.36 -0.71
C GLU A 39 -7.90 -1.92 0.27
N LEU A 40 -9.17 -1.58 0.05
CA LEU A 40 -10.26 -2.17 0.83
C LEU A 40 -10.41 -3.67 0.52
N PRO A 41 -10.57 -4.54 1.52
CA PRO A 41 -10.83 -5.95 1.29
C PRO A 41 -12.12 -6.18 0.49
N GLN A 42 -12.04 -7.07 -0.50
CA GLN A 42 -13.16 -7.48 -1.33
C GLN A 42 -13.58 -8.89 -0.96
N GLN A 43 -14.88 -9.13 -0.84
CA GLN A 43 -15.40 -10.46 -0.55
C GLN A 43 -15.22 -11.33 -1.79
N VAL A 44 -14.80 -12.58 -1.59
CA VAL A 44 -14.81 -13.59 -2.65
C VAL A 44 -16.27 -13.92 -2.99
N ASP A 45 -16.55 -14.23 -4.25
CA ASP A 45 -17.90 -14.58 -4.67
C ASP A 45 -18.44 -15.86 -4.00
N SER A 46 -19.71 -16.16 -4.24
CA SER A 46 -20.42 -17.33 -3.68
C SER A 46 -19.80 -18.67 -4.09
N TYR A 47 -19.01 -18.70 -5.17
CA TYR A 47 -18.33 -19.91 -5.66
C TYR A 47 -16.87 -20.00 -5.17
N GLY A 48 -16.42 -19.05 -4.35
CA GLY A 48 -15.05 -18.99 -3.87
C GLY A 48 -14.04 -18.53 -4.93
N VAL A 49 -14.52 -17.90 -6.01
CA VAL A 49 -13.74 -17.40 -7.13
C VAL A 49 -13.43 -15.91 -6.91
N MET A 50 -12.15 -15.58 -7.02
CA MET A 50 -11.69 -14.17 -7.07
C MET A 50 -11.56 -13.72 -8.52
N TYR A 51 -12.02 -12.49 -8.77
CA TYR A 51 -11.87 -11.78 -10.03
C TYR A 51 -10.64 -10.86 -9.93
N LEU A 52 -9.52 -11.33 -10.48
CA LEU A 52 -8.26 -10.58 -10.53
C LEU A 52 -8.04 -10.09 -11.97
N ASP A 53 -8.99 -9.31 -12.49
CA ASP A 53 -8.94 -8.90 -13.90
C ASP A 53 -7.67 -8.08 -14.21
N GLY A 54 -7.00 -8.44 -15.30
CA GLY A 54 -5.72 -7.86 -15.69
C GLY A 54 -4.51 -8.29 -14.84
N PHE A 55 -4.67 -9.12 -13.81
CA PHE A 55 -3.56 -9.59 -12.98
C PHE A 55 -3.16 -11.03 -13.29
N GLN A 56 -1.86 -11.29 -13.21
CA GLN A 56 -1.28 -12.62 -13.25
C GLN A 56 -0.80 -13.05 -11.87
N MET A 57 -1.14 -14.29 -11.47
CA MET A 57 -0.55 -14.91 -10.30
C MET A 57 0.91 -15.29 -10.56
N ILE A 58 1.83 -14.80 -9.71
CA ILE A 58 3.25 -15.14 -9.78
C ILE A 58 3.59 -16.27 -8.81
N GLY A 59 3.02 -16.24 -7.60
CA GLY A 59 3.23 -17.31 -6.64
C GLY A 59 2.79 -16.97 -5.22
N ARG A 60 2.76 -17.99 -4.35
CA ARG A 60 2.53 -17.82 -2.92
C ARG A 60 3.79 -17.30 -2.23
N LEU A 61 3.62 -16.36 -1.31
CA LEU A 61 4.69 -15.81 -0.49
C LEU A 61 4.62 -16.43 0.92
N HIS A 62 5.79 -16.76 1.46
CA HIS A 62 5.94 -17.14 2.85
C HIS A 62 6.40 -15.91 3.65
N ARG A 63 5.94 -15.79 4.89
CA ARG A 63 6.45 -14.79 5.82
C ARG A 63 7.62 -15.37 6.62
N PRO A 64 8.61 -14.54 7.01
CA PRO A 64 8.72 -13.10 6.75
C PRO A 64 9.10 -12.77 5.29
N LEU A 65 8.70 -11.60 4.81
CA LEU A 65 9.14 -11.11 3.49
C LEU A 65 10.58 -10.59 3.58
N ASN A 66 11.42 -10.97 2.62
CA ASN A 66 12.75 -10.39 2.49
C ASN A 66 12.67 -9.05 1.74
N ILE A 67 12.56 -7.95 2.48
CA ILE A 67 12.45 -6.60 1.93
C ILE A 67 13.84 -5.95 1.98
N THR A 68 14.42 -5.67 0.81
CA THR A 68 15.77 -5.09 0.69
C THR A 68 15.78 -3.58 0.51
N LYS A 69 14.67 -3.01 0.02
CA LYS A 69 14.57 -1.57 -0.29
C LYS A 69 13.15 -1.07 -0.05
N VAL A 70 13.06 0.11 0.57
CA VAL A 70 11.82 0.88 0.74
C VAL A 70 12.04 2.28 0.18
N ARG A 71 11.04 2.80 -0.52
CA ARG A 71 11.01 4.17 -1.07
C ARG A 71 9.63 4.76 -0.80
N ILE A 72 9.62 5.97 -0.29
CA ILE A 72 8.43 6.79 -0.01
C ILE A 72 8.57 8.03 -0.88
N THR A 73 7.54 8.33 -1.67
CA THR A 73 7.48 9.55 -2.47
C THR A 73 6.23 10.31 -2.04
N ILE A 74 6.41 11.58 -1.71
CA ILE A 74 5.32 12.50 -1.36
C ILE A 74 5.29 13.61 -2.38
N THR A 75 4.09 13.92 -2.83
CA THR A 75 3.82 15.01 -3.75
C THR A 75 2.75 15.89 -3.13
N TRP A 76 2.95 17.20 -3.16
CA TRP A 76 1.96 18.19 -2.73
C TRP A 76 1.96 19.37 -3.70
N TYR A 77 0.89 20.14 -3.61
CA TYR A 77 0.65 21.33 -4.42
C TYR A 77 0.42 22.50 -3.49
N ASP A 78 0.99 23.66 -3.80
CA ASP A 78 0.68 24.88 -3.06
C ASP A 78 -0.57 25.57 -3.62
N SER A 79 -0.92 26.74 -3.07
CA SER A 79 -2.07 27.54 -3.50
C SER A 79 -1.94 28.09 -4.92
N SER A 80 -0.72 28.17 -5.47
CA SER A 80 -0.46 28.60 -6.85
C SER A 80 -0.60 27.44 -7.84
N GLY A 81 -0.73 26.21 -7.34
CA GLY A 81 -0.77 24.99 -8.14
C GLY A 81 0.62 24.44 -8.48
N ASP A 82 1.69 24.98 -7.88
CA ASP A 82 3.04 24.48 -8.11
C ASP A 82 3.23 23.12 -7.43
N ARG A 83 3.77 22.16 -8.18
CA ARG A 83 3.99 20.79 -7.72
C ARG A 83 5.36 20.65 -7.06
N TYR A 84 5.36 20.15 -5.83
CA TYR A 84 6.56 19.77 -5.11
C TYR A 84 6.60 18.25 -4.94
N GLU A 85 7.79 17.66 -5.03
CA GLU A 85 8.00 16.23 -4.82
C GLU A 85 9.24 15.99 -3.98
N THR A 86 9.13 15.07 -3.02
CA THR A 86 10.29 14.55 -2.30
C THR A 86 10.25 13.04 -2.24
N THR A 87 11.42 12.43 -2.40
CA THR A 87 11.61 10.99 -2.27
C THR A 87 12.52 10.72 -1.07
N MET A 88 12.15 9.75 -0.25
CA MET A 88 12.94 9.30 0.89
C MET A 88 12.88 7.77 1.04
N SER A 89 13.89 7.17 1.66
CA SER A 89 13.92 5.75 2.01
C SER A 89 13.75 5.49 3.51
N ASN A 90 13.66 6.55 4.31
CA ASN A 90 13.68 6.50 5.77
C ASN A 90 12.46 7.22 6.36
N VAL A 91 11.69 6.50 7.17
CA VAL A 91 10.50 7.03 7.85
C VAL A 91 10.83 8.18 8.83
N GLN A 92 12.07 8.28 9.34
CA GLN A 92 12.47 9.41 10.19
C GLN A 92 12.58 10.70 9.38
N VAL A 93 12.99 10.63 8.11
CA VAL A 93 13.00 11.79 7.22
C VAL A 93 11.57 12.24 6.94
N LEU A 94 10.63 11.31 6.77
CA LEU A 94 9.21 11.61 6.65
C LEU A 94 8.68 12.35 7.88
N ARG A 95 8.99 11.83 9.07
CA ARG A 95 8.58 12.47 10.33
C ARG A 95 9.14 13.88 10.48
N ARG A 96 10.40 14.07 10.08
CA ARG A 96 11.04 15.39 10.10
C ARG A 96 10.35 16.36 9.13
N LEU A 97 10.05 15.92 7.90
CA LEU A 97 9.28 16.72 6.94
C LEU A 97 7.95 17.16 7.54
N PHE A 98 7.19 16.23 8.12
CA PHE A 98 5.90 16.55 8.74
C PHE A 98 6.01 17.45 9.98
N HIS A 99 7.15 17.43 10.68
CA HIS A 99 7.41 18.34 11.80
C HIS A 99 7.76 19.76 11.33
N GLU A 100 8.58 19.87 10.28
CA GLU A 100 9.00 21.15 9.70
C GLU A 100 7.85 21.81 8.91
N TYR A 101 6.98 21.01 8.28
CA TYR A 101 5.85 21.45 7.45
C TYR A 101 4.54 20.79 7.90
N PRO A 102 3.94 21.25 9.01
CA PRO A 102 2.75 20.63 9.60
C PRO A 102 1.51 20.68 8.68
N GLU A 103 1.42 21.63 7.76
CA GLU A 103 0.37 21.72 6.75
C GLU A 103 0.37 20.50 5.81
N ILE A 104 1.56 20.00 5.44
CA ILE A 104 1.68 18.77 4.63
C ILE A 104 1.17 17.58 5.44
N ALA A 105 1.53 17.52 6.73
CA ALA A 105 1.07 16.47 7.64
C ALA A 105 -0.46 16.49 7.81
N GLY A 106 -1.04 17.69 7.95
CA GLY A 106 -2.48 17.91 8.05
C GLY A 106 -3.23 17.39 6.84
N VAL A 107 -2.78 17.73 5.62
CA VAL A 107 -3.39 17.24 4.37
C VAL A 107 -3.21 15.72 4.22
N ALA A 108 -2.08 15.17 4.66
CA ALA A 108 -1.83 13.73 4.67
C ALA A 108 -2.61 12.96 5.76
N GLY A 109 -3.39 13.65 6.60
CA GLY A 109 -4.15 13.03 7.70
C GLY A 109 -3.29 12.60 8.90
N ALA A 110 -2.03 13.06 8.96
CA ALA A 110 -1.10 12.79 10.04
C ALA A 110 -1.15 13.93 11.07
N PHE A 111 -2.06 13.83 12.05
CA PHE A 111 -2.05 14.73 13.20
C PHE A 111 -0.89 14.35 14.13
N LEU A 112 0.30 14.90 13.87
CA LEU A 112 1.42 14.76 14.78
C LEU A 112 1.13 15.58 16.03
N LYS A 113 1.08 14.94 17.20
CA LYS A 113 1.11 15.65 18.48
C LYS A 113 2.40 16.48 18.52
N PRO A 114 2.36 17.76 18.93
CA PRO A 114 3.58 18.53 19.17
C PRO A 114 4.47 17.71 20.09
N SER A 115 5.74 17.52 19.71
CA SER A 115 6.71 16.91 20.62
C SER A 115 6.82 17.83 21.84
N GLU A 116 6.49 17.32 23.02
CA GLU A 116 6.87 17.97 24.27
C GLU A 116 8.38 18.18 24.22
N LYS A 117 8.82 19.44 24.15
CA LYS A 117 10.23 19.78 24.31
C LYS A 117 10.66 19.22 25.67
N ARG A 118 11.54 18.22 25.65
CA ARG A 118 12.30 17.81 26.84
C ARG A 118 13.44 18.80 27.06
#